data_AF-A0A1W5CSA9-F1
#
_entry.id   AF-A0A1W5CSA9-F1
#
_cell.length_a   1.000
_cell.length_b   1.000
_cell.length_c   1.000
_cell.angle_alpha   90.00
_cell.angle_beta   90.00
_cell.angle_gamma   90.00
#
_symmetry.space_group_name_H-M   'P 1'
#
loop_
_entity.id
_entity.type
_entity.pdbx_description
1 polymer ?
#
loop_
_entity_poly.entity_id
_entity_poly.type
_entity_poly.pdbx_seq_one_letter_code
_entity_poly.pdbx_strand_id
1 'polypeptide(L)'
;MSLYSRRTLISVVVALALITLIASFPRSVPDTFHFSPESPSKPLPSSPVSNSIYESIVLDSPDKQPTTPPSEPSPIQASSTATATPTPTPAPTYGSTSPDRRCEAFPDQGDILLVVKTGATESYDKLPTQLLTNLQCADDFLIFSDLEQHIGKYHIHDVLKQVNNDTKASDHFELYRAQQEYQKAHQDIHALEDDLSGSLHEHGWTLDKYKFLHMLIDTYHMREDKKWYVFLETDTYLVWSNFLQWVDKLDASKSLYIGSPAALGSQIFAHGGSGFMLSGAAMHDFIGRNPEMKMLDEFDATVKDSCCGDAHLAKFLEEKSGIKTTGAWPMINGEKPITLPFGPTHWCSPVMTMHHLTPEEVSTFWQYEQQRPKIDELLLFEEIFEFFVEPNLKPEREDWDNLSKDQVIESPKPTDDDQPDPEWEEKPMAEKNAFRSFEDCGAFCASQPDCFQYVHHGSSCGISKSFKLGQKQPEKNGEKWRSASNMTRIREFTESHRPCKNVDWINI
;
A
#
# COMPACT_ATOMS: atom_id res chain seq x y z
N MET A 1 -9.63 47.09 -58.18
CA MET A 1 -8.46 46.72 -57.34
C MET A 1 -8.94 46.42 -55.93
N SER A 2 -8.44 45.32 -55.37
CA SER A 2 -9.15 44.37 -54.51
C SER A 2 -9.41 44.82 -53.06
N LEU A 3 -10.57 44.41 -52.52
CA LEU A 3 -10.97 44.44 -51.10
C LEU A 3 -9.97 43.74 -50.14
N TYR A 4 -8.96 43.05 -50.67
CA TYR A 4 -7.85 42.47 -49.91
C TYR A 4 -6.87 43.52 -49.33
N SER A 5 -6.81 44.74 -49.88
CA SER A 5 -5.79 45.73 -49.46
C SER A 5 -6.18 46.57 -48.23
N ARG A 6 -7.45 46.56 -47.79
CA ARG A 6 -7.90 47.32 -46.61
C ARG A 6 -7.81 46.54 -45.29
N ARG A 7 -7.87 45.20 -45.31
CA ARG A 7 -7.75 44.37 -44.10
C ARG A 7 -6.30 44.26 -43.61
N THR A 8 -5.33 44.17 -44.52
CA THR A 8 -3.90 44.11 -44.18
C THR A 8 -3.39 45.42 -43.58
N LEU A 9 -3.93 46.57 -44.01
CA LEU A 9 -3.55 47.88 -43.49
C LEU A 9 -4.04 48.10 -42.04
N ILE A 10 -5.21 47.54 -41.68
CA ILE A 10 -5.77 47.61 -40.32
C ILE A 10 -4.99 46.69 -39.37
N SER A 11 -4.60 45.49 -39.82
CA SER A 11 -3.79 44.55 -39.01
C SER A 11 -2.39 45.09 -38.69
N VAL A 12 -1.75 45.83 -39.61
CA VAL A 12 -0.43 46.44 -39.39
C VAL A 12 -0.51 47.62 -38.41
N VAL A 13 -1.59 48.41 -38.45
CA VAL A 13 -1.79 49.55 -37.53
C VAL A 13 -2.11 49.07 -36.10
N VAL A 14 -2.86 47.97 -35.93
CA VAL A 14 -3.12 47.39 -34.61
C VAL A 14 -1.87 46.72 -34.02
N ALA A 15 -1.04 46.07 -34.83
CA ALA A 15 0.22 45.47 -34.37
C ALA A 15 1.26 46.53 -33.93
N LEU A 16 1.35 47.67 -34.62
CA LEU A 16 2.24 48.78 -34.23
C LEU A 16 1.76 49.55 -32.98
N ALA A 17 0.46 49.56 -32.71
CA ALA A 17 -0.11 50.15 -31.50
C ALA A 17 0.08 49.28 -30.24
N LEU A 18 0.16 47.95 -30.39
CA LEU A 18 0.47 47.04 -29.28
C LEU A 18 1.95 47.01 -28.92
N ILE A 19 2.85 47.19 -29.90
CA ILE A 19 4.31 47.23 -29.66
C ILE A 19 4.73 48.53 -28.95
N THR A 20 4.00 49.64 -29.15
CA THR A 20 4.25 50.90 -28.44
C THR A 20 3.70 50.93 -27.01
N LEU A 21 2.74 50.07 -26.65
CA LEU A 21 2.19 49.98 -25.28
C LEU A 21 3.08 49.17 -24.31
N ILE A 22 3.96 48.31 -24.82
CA ILE A 22 4.87 47.46 -24.01
C ILE A 22 6.17 48.21 -23.64
N ALA A 23 6.48 49.32 -24.31
CA ALA A 23 7.73 50.07 -24.12
C ALA A 23 7.61 51.30 -23.19
N SER A 24 6.53 51.44 -22.40
CA SER A 24 6.26 52.65 -21.59
C SER A 24 5.85 52.38 -20.13
N PHE A 25 6.48 51.40 -19.48
CA PHE A 25 6.45 51.30 -18.01
C PHE A 25 7.87 51.48 -17.43
N PRO A 26 8.11 52.54 -16.64
CA PRO A 26 9.40 52.76 -16.00
C PRO A 26 9.63 51.75 -14.87
N ARG A 27 10.79 51.08 -14.89
CA ARG A 27 11.39 50.40 -13.74
C ARG A 27 11.72 51.46 -12.68
N SER A 28 11.00 51.46 -11.57
CA SER A 28 11.38 52.18 -10.36
C SER A 28 11.58 51.17 -9.23
N VAL A 29 12.85 50.98 -8.87
CA VAL A 29 13.31 50.33 -7.64
C VAL A 29 13.28 51.36 -6.52
N PRO A 30 12.68 51.07 -5.36
CA PRO A 30 13.00 51.78 -4.12
C PRO A 30 13.92 50.94 -3.24
N ASP A 31 15.02 51.56 -2.81
CA ASP A 31 15.97 51.04 -1.85
C ASP A 31 15.35 50.84 -0.45
N THR A 32 15.73 49.70 0.13
CA THR A 32 16.04 49.44 1.55
C THR A 32 15.13 50.04 2.63
N PHE A 33 14.27 49.20 3.20
CA PHE A 33 13.94 49.24 4.63
C PHE A 33 14.41 47.94 5.29
N HIS A 34 15.36 48.06 6.21
CA HIS A 34 15.83 47.00 7.08
C HIS A 34 14.75 46.64 8.11
N PHE A 35 14.23 45.41 8.03
CA PHE A 35 13.62 44.70 9.13
C PHE A 35 14.21 43.29 9.15
N SER A 36 14.84 42.92 10.28
CA SER A 36 15.31 41.55 10.52
C SER A 36 14.11 40.58 10.60
N PRO A 37 14.13 39.46 9.86
CA PRO A 37 13.29 38.31 10.16
C PRO A 37 14.08 37.25 10.93
N GLU A 38 13.48 36.79 12.03
CA GLU A 38 13.80 35.51 12.65
C GLU A 38 13.74 34.38 11.61
N SER A 39 14.59 33.37 11.81
CA SER A 39 14.81 32.25 10.91
C SER A 39 13.53 31.47 10.58
N PRO A 40 13.20 31.23 9.29
CA PRO A 40 12.27 30.18 8.93
C PRO A 40 12.96 28.82 9.10
N SER A 41 12.31 27.92 9.82
CA SER A 41 12.63 26.49 9.85
C SER A 41 12.75 25.94 8.43
N LYS A 42 13.84 25.23 8.16
CA LYS A 42 14.09 24.56 6.88
C LYS A 42 12.92 23.64 6.50
N PRO A 43 12.46 23.63 5.24
CA PRO A 43 11.58 22.57 4.75
C PRO A 43 12.31 21.22 4.83
N LEU A 44 11.61 20.18 5.29
CA LEU A 44 12.06 18.79 5.16
C LEU A 44 12.34 18.49 3.67
N PRO A 45 13.43 17.80 3.33
CA PRO A 45 13.67 17.39 1.95
C PRO A 45 12.59 16.39 1.53
N SER A 46 11.86 16.74 0.47
CA SER A 46 11.00 15.82 -0.27
C SER A 46 11.86 14.68 -0.80
N SER A 47 11.73 13.50 -0.21
CA SER A 47 12.25 12.27 -0.81
C SER A 47 11.47 12.01 -2.10
N PRO A 48 12.12 11.64 -3.21
CA PRO A 48 11.41 11.21 -4.39
C PRO A 48 10.65 9.93 -4.03
N VAL A 49 9.32 10.02 -4.02
CA VAL A 49 8.45 8.83 -4.02
C VAL A 49 8.77 8.09 -5.29
N SER A 50 9.51 6.99 -5.15
CA SER A 50 9.82 6.08 -6.23
C SER A 50 8.51 5.61 -6.87
N ASN A 51 8.42 5.68 -8.20
CA ASN A 51 7.34 5.11 -9.01
C ASN A 51 7.20 3.56 -8.87
N SER A 52 7.95 2.92 -7.97
CA SER A 52 8.05 1.46 -7.84
C SER A 52 6.88 0.76 -7.17
N ILE A 53 5.86 1.48 -6.66
CA ILE A 53 4.66 0.83 -6.10
C ILE A 53 3.92 0.04 -7.20
N TYR A 54 4.02 0.46 -8.47
CA TYR A 54 3.34 -0.22 -9.59
C TYR A 54 4.20 -1.21 -10.40
N GLU A 55 5.52 -1.27 -10.19
CA GLU A 55 6.41 -2.15 -10.97
C GLU A 55 6.72 -3.50 -10.31
N SER A 56 6.20 -3.78 -9.11
CA SER A 56 6.54 -4.99 -8.35
C SER A 56 5.59 -6.19 -8.53
N ILE A 57 4.64 -6.13 -9.46
CA ILE A 57 3.68 -7.22 -9.71
C ILE A 57 3.99 -7.92 -11.04
N VAL A 58 5.05 -8.74 -11.04
CA VAL A 58 5.20 -9.85 -11.99
C VAL A 58 5.68 -11.06 -11.18
N LEU A 59 4.74 -11.77 -10.57
CA LEU A 59 4.98 -13.12 -10.05
C LEU A 59 4.26 -14.10 -10.99
N ASP A 60 5.02 -14.72 -11.89
CA ASP A 60 4.61 -15.91 -12.63
C ASP A 60 4.31 -17.04 -11.63
N SER A 61 3.09 -17.55 -11.64
CA SER A 61 2.76 -18.85 -11.03
C SER A 61 3.43 -19.98 -11.84
N PRO A 62 4.14 -20.93 -11.22
CA PRO A 62 4.67 -22.07 -11.94
C PRO A 62 3.57 -23.11 -12.21
N ASP A 63 3.46 -23.47 -13.49
CA ASP A 63 2.69 -24.60 -14.02
C ASP A 63 2.84 -25.87 -13.16
N LYS A 64 1.71 -26.43 -12.71
CA LYS A 64 1.66 -27.75 -12.07
C LYS A 64 1.77 -28.84 -13.15
N GLN A 65 2.91 -29.54 -13.20
CA GLN A 65 2.99 -30.88 -13.80
C GLN A 65 2.85 -31.99 -12.75
N PRO A 66 2.33 -33.17 -13.13
CA PRO A 66 1.79 -34.16 -12.19
C PRO A 66 2.90 -34.95 -11.49
N THR A 67 2.84 -35.00 -10.17
CA THR A 67 3.72 -35.85 -9.36
C THR A 67 3.19 -37.28 -9.30
N THR A 68 4.09 -38.24 -9.53
CA THR A 68 3.84 -39.69 -9.41
C THR A 68 3.84 -40.12 -7.94
N PRO A 69 3.07 -41.16 -7.56
CA PRO A 69 2.90 -41.55 -6.16
C PRO A 69 4.14 -42.31 -5.61
N PRO A 70 4.50 -42.14 -4.33
CA PRO A 70 5.59 -42.88 -3.72
C PRO A 70 5.17 -44.31 -3.34
N SER A 71 6.15 -45.20 -3.37
CA SER A 71 6.07 -46.64 -3.11
C SER A 71 5.91 -46.98 -1.62
N GLU A 72 5.20 -48.08 -1.35
CA GLU A 72 4.93 -48.64 -0.01
C GLU A 72 6.21 -48.98 0.78
N PRO A 73 6.24 -48.77 2.11
CA PRO A 73 7.28 -49.31 2.98
C PRO A 73 6.93 -50.73 3.48
N SER A 74 7.93 -51.60 3.50
CA SER A 74 7.87 -52.95 4.09
C SER A 74 7.86 -52.94 5.63
N PRO A 75 7.29 -53.97 6.29
CA PRO A 75 6.95 -53.94 7.71
C PRO A 75 8.15 -54.21 8.63
N ILE A 76 8.35 -53.36 9.63
CA ILE A 76 9.31 -53.57 10.73
C ILE A 76 8.60 -54.25 11.90
N GLN A 77 9.20 -55.34 12.40
CA GLN A 77 8.74 -56.16 13.52
C GLN A 77 8.66 -55.38 14.83
N ALA A 78 7.51 -55.50 15.51
CA ALA A 78 7.27 -54.96 16.84
C ALA A 78 8.02 -55.77 17.92
N SER A 79 8.84 -55.09 18.71
CA SER A 79 9.34 -55.60 19.99
C SER A 79 8.62 -54.87 21.12
N SER A 80 7.96 -55.65 21.98
CA SER A 80 7.15 -55.17 23.10
C SER A 80 8.03 -54.78 24.28
N THR A 81 7.93 -53.52 24.72
CA THR A 81 8.36 -53.10 26.06
C THR A 81 7.23 -52.31 26.70
N ALA A 82 6.68 -52.86 27.78
CA ALA A 82 5.66 -52.23 28.59
C ALA A 82 6.27 -51.07 29.39
N THR A 83 5.75 -49.86 29.18
CA THR A 83 6.08 -48.69 30.01
C THR A 83 4.80 -47.92 30.32
N ALA A 84 4.73 -47.48 31.58
CA ALA A 84 3.57 -47.01 32.31
C ALA A 84 2.68 -45.97 31.61
N THR A 85 1.37 -46.10 31.84
CA THR A 85 0.32 -45.20 31.39
C THR A 85 0.54 -43.78 31.94
N PRO A 86 0.72 -42.75 31.10
CA PRO A 86 0.68 -41.38 31.56
C PRO A 86 -0.78 -40.99 31.87
N THR A 87 -0.98 -40.42 33.06
CA THR A 87 -2.23 -39.78 33.48
C THR A 87 -2.69 -38.80 32.39
N PRO A 88 -3.97 -38.82 31.96
CA PRO A 88 -4.43 -37.89 30.93
C PRO A 88 -4.32 -36.47 31.47
N THR A 89 -3.46 -35.67 30.84
CA THR A 89 -3.50 -34.21 30.90
C THR A 89 -4.94 -33.78 30.61
N PRO A 90 -5.55 -32.85 31.38
CA PRO A 90 -6.88 -32.35 31.04
C PRO A 90 -6.85 -31.84 29.60
N ALA A 91 -7.77 -32.31 28.78
CA ALA A 91 -7.96 -31.74 27.45
C ALA A 91 -8.12 -30.22 27.60
N PRO A 92 -7.48 -29.41 26.73
CA PRO A 92 -7.72 -27.98 26.75
C PRO A 92 -9.23 -27.77 26.64
N THR A 93 -9.81 -27.09 27.61
CA THR A 93 -11.19 -26.63 27.56
C THR A 93 -11.33 -25.69 26.36
N TYR A 94 -11.71 -26.24 25.21
CA TYR A 94 -12.25 -25.50 24.07
C TYR A 94 -13.55 -24.84 24.55
N GLY A 95 -13.44 -23.65 25.14
CA GLY A 95 -14.59 -22.99 25.76
C GLY A 95 -14.31 -21.71 26.53
N SER A 96 -13.06 -21.28 26.68
CA SER A 96 -12.75 -19.92 27.12
C SER A 96 -12.09 -19.18 25.96
N THR A 97 -12.88 -18.60 25.07
CA THR A 97 -12.39 -17.50 24.24
C THR A 97 -11.98 -16.41 25.22
N SER A 98 -10.68 -16.31 25.53
CA SER A 98 -10.15 -15.11 26.18
C SER A 98 -10.66 -13.94 25.36
N PRO A 99 -11.27 -12.91 25.98
CA PRO A 99 -11.74 -11.76 25.22
C PRO A 99 -10.55 -11.12 24.49
N ASP A 100 -10.83 -10.48 23.35
CA ASP A 100 -9.78 -9.79 22.63
C ASP A 100 -9.21 -8.67 23.52
N ARG A 101 -7.94 -8.83 23.94
CA ARG A 101 -7.29 -7.93 24.89
C ARG A 101 -7.24 -6.48 24.40
N ARG A 102 -7.29 -6.25 23.08
CA ARG A 102 -7.28 -4.90 22.50
C ARG A 102 -8.52 -4.13 22.92
N CYS A 103 -9.70 -4.72 22.81
CA CYS A 103 -10.94 -4.07 23.22
C CYS A 103 -11.21 -4.18 24.73
N GLU A 104 -10.51 -5.05 25.48
CA GLU A 104 -10.45 -4.94 26.94
C GLU A 104 -9.65 -3.70 27.38
N ALA A 105 -8.53 -3.42 26.72
CA ALA A 105 -7.67 -2.28 27.03
C ALA A 105 -8.29 -0.95 26.58
N PHE A 106 -8.97 -0.95 25.44
CA PHE A 106 -9.68 0.19 24.88
C PHE A 106 -11.16 -0.16 24.76
N PRO A 107 -11.98 -0.03 25.83
CA PRO A 107 -13.39 -0.41 25.80
C PRO A 107 -14.26 0.54 24.97
N ASP A 108 -13.86 1.81 24.84
CA ASP A 108 -14.49 2.75 23.91
C ASP A 108 -13.90 2.55 22.51
N GLN A 109 -14.69 1.98 21.60
CA GLN A 109 -14.28 1.73 20.21
C GLN A 109 -14.37 2.98 19.32
N GLY A 110 -14.79 4.12 19.90
CA GLY A 110 -15.00 5.36 19.17
C GLY A 110 -16.20 5.30 18.22
N ASP A 111 -16.48 6.44 17.56
CA ASP A 111 -17.53 6.53 16.53
C ASP A 111 -16.91 6.31 15.14
N ILE A 112 -16.56 5.05 14.89
CA ILE A 112 -15.79 4.61 13.72
C ILE A 112 -16.59 3.52 13.01
N LEU A 113 -16.63 3.59 11.69
CA LEU A 113 -17.11 2.50 10.83
C LEU A 113 -15.94 1.91 10.06
N LEU A 114 -15.69 0.62 10.26
CA LEU A 114 -14.80 -0.14 9.39
C LEU A 114 -15.54 -0.61 8.14
N VAL A 115 -14.91 -0.44 6.99
CA VAL A 115 -15.43 -0.89 5.70
C VAL A 115 -14.37 -1.78 5.07
N VAL A 116 -14.69 -3.06 4.89
CA VAL A 116 -13.76 -4.05 4.34
C VAL A 116 -14.16 -4.38 2.90
N LYS A 117 -13.25 -4.12 1.97
CA LYS A 117 -13.36 -4.47 0.55
C LYS A 117 -12.66 -5.81 0.27
N THR A 118 -13.27 -6.62 -0.59
CA THR A 118 -12.68 -7.87 -1.11
C THR A 118 -13.15 -8.14 -2.56
N GLY A 119 -12.61 -9.18 -3.20
CA GLY A 119 -13.18 -9.79 -4.41
C GLY A 119 -13.91 -11.09 -4.09
N ALA A 120 -14.92 -11.47 -4.88
CA ALA A 120 -15.68 -12.68 -4.56
C ALA A 120 -14.83 -13.95 -4.64
N THR A 121 -13.84 -13.98 -5.54
CA THR A 121 -12.87 -15.07 -5.75
C THR A 121 -11.85 -15.25 -4.63
N GLU A 122 -11.70 -14.30 -3.71
CA GLU A 122 -10.78 -14.41 -2.57
C GLU A 122 -11.51 -14.27 -1.22
N SER A 123 -12.83 -14.07 -1.26
CA SER A 123 -13.64 -13.80 -0.07
C SER A 123 -13.51 -14.89 0.98
N TYR A 124 -13.58 -16.18 0.63
CA TYR A 124 -13.42 -17.27 1.60
C TYR A 124 -11.96 -17.50 2.03
N ASP A 125 -10.98 -17.05 1.25
CA ASP A 125 -9.56 -17.24 1.58
C ASP A 125 -9.07 -16.20 2.59
N LYS A 126 -9.50 -14.93 2.43
CA LYS A 126 -8.96 -13.81 3.19
C LYS A 126 -9.92 -13.28 4.26
N LEU A 127 -11.22 -13.16 3.97
CA LEU A 127 -12.19 -12.52 4.88
C LEU A 127 -12.36 -13.26 6.22
N PRO A 128 -12.43 -14.61 6.29
CA PRO A 128 -12.58 -15.31 7.56
C PRO A 128 -11.48 -14.95 8.56
N THR A 129 -10.25 -14.74 8.10
CA THR A 129 -9.15 -14.33 8.97
C THR A 129 -9.41 -12.95 9.57
N GLN A 130 -9.84 -11.98 8.78
CA GLN A 130 -10.20 -10.63 9.29
C GLN A 130 -11.32 -10.68 10.32
N LEU A 131 -12.35 -11.50 10.08
CA LEU A 131 -13.46 -11.71 11.02
C LEU A 131 -13.01 -12.36 12.33
N LEU A 132 -12.03 -13.25 12.26
CA LEU A 132 -11.44 -13.93 13.42
C LEU A 132 -10.33 -13.12 14.09
N THR A 133 -9.92 -11.97 13.54
CA THR A 133 -8.82 -11.15 14.10
C THR A 133 -9.21 -9.67 14.21
N ASN A 134 -8.90 -8.84 13.20
CA ASN A 134 -8.99 -7.38 13.27
C ASN A 134 -10.41 -6.87 13.51
N LEU A 135 -11.43 -7.56 13.01
CA LEU A 135 -12.81 -7.14 13.15
C LEU A 135 -13.42 -7.53 14.51
N GLN A 136 -12.70 -8.26 15.38
CA GLN A 136 -13.26 -8.66 16.67
C GLN A 136 -13.58 -7.48 17.59
N CYS A 137 -12.82 -6.38 17.51
CA CYS A 137 -13.05 -5.17 18.31
C CYS A 137 -13.97 -4.14 17.66
N ALA A 138 -14.32 -4.31 16.38
CA ALA A 138 -15.16 -3.35 15.70
C ALA A 138 -16.62 -3.51 16.11
N ASP A 139 -17.21 -2.46 16.69
CA ASP A 139 -18.63 -2.46 17.07
C ASP A 139 -19.57 -2.48 15.85
N ASP A 140 -19.13 -1.90 14.73
CA ASP A 140 -19.90 -1.80 13.49
C ASP A 140 -18.94 -1.86 12.30
N PHE A 141 -19.31 -2.65 11.30
CA PHE A 141 -18.55 -2.75 10.06
C PHE A 141 -19.42 -3.17 8.88
N LEU A 142 -18.99 -2.81 7.68
CA LEU A 142 -19.57 -3.24 6.41
C LEU A 142 -18.54 -4.06 5.62
N ILE A 143 -19.02 -5.03 4.86
CA ILE A 143 -18.17 -5.83 3.97
C ILE A 143 -18.73 -5.70 2.55
N PHE A 144 -17.87 -5.28 1.62
CA PHE A 144 -18.22 -5.12 0.21
C PHE A 144 -17.39 -6.05 -0.67
N SER A 145 -18.03 -6.59 -1.71
CA SER A 145 -17.41 -7.39 -2.75
C SER A 145 -18.01 -7.03 -4.12
N ASP A 146 -17.49 -7.65 -5.18
CA ASP A 146 -18.08 -7.65 -6.52
C ASP A 146 -19.15 -8.77 -6.71
N LEU A 147 -19.58 -9.41 -5.64
CA LEU A 147 -20.69 -10.36 -5.64
C LEU A 147 -21.46 -10.34 -4.31
N GLU A 148 -22.78 -10.48 -4.40
CA GLU A 148 -23.68 -10.56 -3.25
C GLU A 148 -23.51 -11.93 -2.58
N GLN A 149 -22.94 -11.99 -1.37
CA GLN A 149 -22.59 -13.26 -0.71
C GLN A 149 -22.90 -13.25 0.79
N HIS A 150 -22.88 -14.44 1.39
CA HIS A 150 -22.96 -14.62 2.84
C HIS A 150 -21.84 -15.56 3.29
N ILE A 151 -21.10 -15.18 4.33
CA ILE A 151 -20.12 -16.04 5.01
C ILE A 151 -20.55 -16.14 6.47
N GLY A 152 -21.09 -17.32 6.84
CA GLY A 152 -21.71 -17.50 8.15
C GLY A 152 -22.86 -16.53 8.38
N LYS A 153 -22.76 -15.69 9.41
CA LYS A 153 -23.75 -14.65 9.73
C LYS A 153 -23.49 -13.31 9.04
N TYR A 154 -22.37 -13.17 8.33
CA TYR A 154 -21.91 -11.91 7.78
C TYR A 154 -22.40 -11.77 6.33
N HIS A 155 -23.02 -10.62 6.06
CA HIS A 155 -23.48 -10.25 4.73
C HIS A 155 -22.35 -9.52 4.01
N ILE A 156 -22.02 -9.96 2.80
CA ILE A 156 -21.05 -9.33 1.91
C ILE A 156 -21.83 -8.69 0.76
N HIS A 157 -21.86 -7.36 0.74
CA HIS A 157 -22.68 -6.58 -0.18
C HIS A 157 -22.06 -6.51 -1.58
N ASP A 158 -22.87 -6.76 -2.62
CA ASP A 158 -22.50 -6.44 -4.00
C ASP A 158 -22.46 -4.92 -4.20
N VAL A 159 -21.27 -4.36 -4.31
CA VAL A 159 -21.04 -2.93 -4.51
C VAL A 159 -21.25 -2.50 -5.96
N LEU A 160 -21.20 -3.43 -6.91
CA LEU A 160 -21.30 -3.17 -8.34
C LEU A 160 -22.73 -3.34 -8.87
N LYS A 161 -23.68 -3.73 -8.01
CA LYS A 161 -25.10 -3.92 -8.38
C LYS A 161 -25.73 -2.67 -9.00
N GLN A 162 -25.26 -1.47 -8.70
CA GLN A 162 -25.81 -0.20 -9.20
C GLN A 162 -25.08 0.35 -10.44
N VAL A 163 -23.97 -0.26 -10.86
CA VAL A 163 -23.28 0.12 -12.12
C VAL A 163 -24.25 -0.01 -13.28
N ASN A 164 -24.23 0.96 -14.19
CA ASN A 164 -25.15 1.00 -15.32
C ASN A 164 -24.96 -0.21 -16.27
N ASN A 165 -26.02 -0.55 -17.02
CA ASN A 165 -26.03 -1.75 -17.86
C ASN A 165 -25.03 -1.72 -19.01
N ASP A 166 -24.73 -0.54 -19.57
CA ASP A 166 -23.78 -0.41 -20.67
C ASP A 166 -22.35 -0.71 -20.18
N THR A 167 -21.98 -0.18 -19.02
CA THR A 167 -20.71 -0.50 -18.35
C THR A 167 -20.66 -1.98 -17.97
N LYS A 168 -21.73 -2.54 -17.40
CA LYS A 168 -21.81 -3.99 -17.08
C LYS A 168 -21.75 -4.91 -18.29
N ALA A 169 -22.05 -4.42 -19.49
CA ALA A 169 -21.95 -5.18 -20.73
C ALA A 169 -20.54 -5.14 -21.35
N SER A 170 -19.63 -4.31 -20.84
CA SER A 170 -18.24 -4.22 -21.32
C SER A 170 -17.39 -5.43 -20.94
N ASP A 171 -16.21 -5.54 -21.55
CA ASP A 171 -15.17 -6.53 -21.22
C ASP A 171 -14.67 -6.40 -19.78
N HIS A 172 -14.60 -5.19 -19.23
CA HIS A 172 -14.20 -4.96 -17.82
C HIS A 172 -15.08 -5.70 -16.80
N PHE A 173 -16.32 -6.06 -17.18
CA PHE A 173 -17.29 -6.75 -16.33
C PHE A 173 -17.42 -8.24 -16.64
N GLU A 174 -16.48 -8.83 -17.40
CA GLU A 174 -16.48 -10.26 -17.69
C GLU A 174 -16.44 -11.12 -16.42
N LEU A 175 -15.51 -10.82 -15.51
CA LEU A 175 -15.44 -11.49 -14.21
C LEU A 175 -16.74 -11.33 -13.41
N TYR A 176 -17.30 -10.12 -13.34
CA TYR A 176 -18.57 -9.89 -12.64
C TYR A 176 -19.69 -10.79 -13.17
N ARG A 177 -19.86 -10.87 -14.50
CA ARG A 177 -20.88 -11.73 -15.12
C ARG A 177 -20.59 -13.22 -14.89
N ALA A 178 -19.35 -13.66 -15.01
CA ALA A 178 -18.96 -15.04 -14.78
C ALA A 178 -19.26 -15.48 -13.33
N GLN A 179 -18.90 -14.66 -12.34
CA GLN A 179 -19.17 -14.92 -10.93
C GLN A 179 -20.68 -15.08 -10.64
N GLN A 180 -21.52 -14.25 -11.28
CA GLN A 180 -22.98 -14.33 -11.17
C GLN A 180 -23.53 -15.63 -11.76
N GLU A 181 -23.00 -16.08 -12.90
CA GLU A 181 -23.41 -17.36 -13.51
C GLU A 181 -22.98 -18.56 -12.65
N TYR A 182 -21.74 -18.56 -12.13
CA TYR A 182 -21.26 -19.57 -11.19
C TYR A 182 -22.15 -19.64 -9.94
N GLN A 183 -22.50 -18.49 -9.37
CA GLN A 183 -23.39 -18.43 -8.20
C GLN A 183 -24.77 -19.02 -8.51
N LYS A 184 -25.37 -18.66 -9.65
CA LYS A 184 -26.67 -19.22 -10.09
C LYS A 184 -26.61 -20.72 -10.34
N ALA A 185 -25.47 -21.22 -10.83
CA ALA A 185 -25.23 -22.63 -11.09
C ALA A 185 -24.79 -23.43 -9.85
N HIS A 186 -24.62 -22.78 -8.70
CA HIS A 186 -24.07 -23.37 -7.47
C HIS A 186 -22.67 -23.99 -7.66
N GLN A 187 -21.85 -23.36 -8.49
CA GLN A 187 -20.46 -23.73 -8.73
C GLN A 187 -19.53 -23.02 -7.73
N ASP A 188 -18.34 -23.59 -7.55
CA ASP A 188 -17.29 -22.97 -6.74
C ASP A 188 -16.67 -21.79 -7.49
N ILE A 189 -16.86 -20.58 -6.96
CA ILE A 189 -16.35 -19.32 -7.55
C ILE A 189 -14.81 -19.28 -7.50
N HIS A 190 -14.16 -20.01 -6.60
CA HIS A 190 -12.70 -20.11 -6.59
C HIS A 190 -12.16 -20.87 -7.81
N ALA A 191 -12.98 -21.69 -8.46
CA ALA A 191 -12.61 -22.42 -9.67
C ALA A 191 -12.75 -21.61 -10.96
N LEU A 192 -13.06 -20.31 -10.87
CA LEU A 192 -13.34 -19.45 -12.02
C LEU A 192 -12.08 -19.05 -12.80
N GLU A 193 -10.89 -19.29 -12.25
CA GLU A 193 -9.60 -19.06 -12.91
C GLU A 193 -9.48 -19.79 -14.26
N ASP A 194 -10.05 -20.99 -14.38
CA ASP A 194 -9.94 -21.83 -15.59
C ASP A 194 -10.87 -21.39 -16.74
N ASP A 195 -11.89 -20.57 -16.46
CA ASP A 195 -12.97 -20.25 -17.39
C ASP A 195 -12.85 -18.86 -18.05
N LEU A 196 -11.91 -18.03 -17.59
CA LEU A 196 -11.66 -16.68 -18.13
C LEU A 196 -10.46 -16.63 -19.07
N SER A 197 -10.52 -15.80 -20.10
CA SER A 197 -9.38 -15.59 -21.00
C SER A 197 -8.42 -14.53 -20.44
N GLY A 198 -7.26 -14.96 -19.95
CA GLY A 198 -6.28 -14.07 -19.30
C GLY A 198 -6.13 -14.41 -17.82
N SER A 199 -5.33 -13.65 -17.07
CA SER A 199 -5.15 -13.98 -15.66
C SER A 199 -6.35 -13.52 -14.82
N LEU A 200 -6.76 -14.32 -13.83
CA LEU A 200 -7.81 -13.92 -12.88
C LEU A 200 -7.42 -12.63 -12.14
N HIS A 201 -6.12 -12.44 -11.89
CA HIS A 201 -5.57 -11.22 -11.30
C HIS A 201 -5.88 -9.97 -12.13
N GLU A 202 -5.63 -9.98 -13.44
CA GLU A 202 -5.92 -8.83 -14.32
C GLU A 202 -7.42 -8.52 -14.37
N HIS A 203 -8.28 -9.53 -14.42
CA HIS A 203 -9.72 -9.33 -14.39
C HIS A 203 -10.19 -8.75 -13.05
N GLY A 204 -9.66 -9.28 -11.94
CA GLY A 204 -9.91 -8.78 -10.60
C GLY A 204 -9.51 -7.30 -10.48
N TRP A 205 -8.30 -6.95 -10.90
CA TRP A 205 -7.81 -5.58 -10.91
C TRP A 205 -8.66 -4.65 -11.78
N THR A 206 -9.03 -5.12 -12.98
CA THR A 206 -9.87 -4.35 -13.92
C THR A 206 -11.25 -4.06 -13.35
N LEU A 207 -11.84 -5.02 -12.62
CA LEU A 207 -13.14 -4.86 -11.99
C LEU A 207 -13.08 -4.01 -10.72
N ASP A 208 -12.01 -4.17 -9.93
CA ASP A 208 -11.85 -3.54 -8.62
C ASP A 208 -11.91 -2.01 -8.67
N LYS A 209 -11.40 -1.39 -9.74
CA LYS A 209 -11.42 0.08 -9.90
C LYS A 209 -12.82 0.69 -9.86
N TYR A 210 -13.86 -0.06 -10.21
CA TYR A 210 -15.25 0.41 -10.15
C TYR A 210 -15.82 0.43 -8.73
N LYS A 211 -15.24 -0.31 -7.79
CA LYS A 211 -15.79 -0.45 -6.43
C LYS A 211 -15.68 0.83 -5.62
N PHE A 212 -14.64 1.64 -5.83
CA PHE A 212 -14.27 2.74 -4.93
C PHE A 212 -15.37 3.77 -4.67
N LEU A 213 -15.92 4.40 -5.73
CA LEU A 213 -16.96 5.42 -5.54
C LEU A 213 -18.30 4.81 -5.11
N HIS A 214 -18.69 3.68 -5.70
CA HIS A 214 -19.92 2.97 -5.33
C HIS A 214 -19.89 2.54 -3.86
N MET A 215 -18.75 2.01 -3.39
CA MET A 215 -18.53 1.64 -1.98
C MET A 215 -18.68 2.83 -1.06
N LEU A 216 -18.12 3.98 -1.43
CA LEU A 216 -18.19 5.20 -0.63
C LEU A 216 -19.65 5.66 -0.45
N ILE A 217 -20.43 5.67 -1.53
CA ILE A 217 -21.83 6.08 -1.52
C ILE A 217 -22.70 5.09 -0.74
N ASP A 218 -22.60 3.80 -1.03
CA ASP A 218 -23.37 2.77 -0.34
C ASP A 218 -23.05 2.77 1.17
N THR A 219 -21.78 2.93 1.54
CA THR A 219 -21.34 3.04 2.94
C THR A 219 -22.06 4.17 3.67
N TYR A 220 -22.08 5.37 3.06
CA TYR A 220 -22.70 6.55 3.68
C TYR A 220 -24.19 6.34 3.96
N HIS A 221 -24.94 5.87 2.96
CA HIS A 221 -26.38 5.64 3.10
C HIS A 221 -26.72 4.51 4.07
N MET A 222 -25.85 3.51 4.20
CA MET A 222 -26.05 2.41 5.13
C MET A 222 -25.75 2.78 6.58
N ARG A 223 -24.86 3.76 6.79
CA ARG A 223 -24.38 4.20 8.10
C ARG A 223 -24.07 5.68 8.07
N GLU A 224 -25.13 6.48 8.04
CA GLU A 224 -25.00 7.93 8.12
C GLU A 224 -24.42 8.35 9.50
N ASP A 225 -23.86 9.56 9.55
CA ASP A 225 -23.45 10.25 10.79
C ASP A 225 -22.28 9.68 11.61
N LYS A 226 -21.48 8.74 11.08
CA LYS A 226 -20.24 8.32 11.74
C LYS A 226 -19.18 9.43 11.70
N LYS A 227 -18.39 9.60 12.77
CA LYS A 227 -17.24 10.52 12.75
C LYS A 227 -16.16 10.09 11.77
N TRP A 228 -15.88 8.79 11.67
CA TRP A 228 -14.82 8.27 10.81
C TRP A 228 -15.28 7.04 10.01
N TYR A 229 -14.96 7.05 8.73
CA TYR A 229 -15.18 5.94 7.81
C TYR A 229 -13.81 5.44 7.35
N VAL A 230 -13.48 4.20 7.68
CA VAL A 230 -12.14 3.63 7.46
C VAL A 230 -12.25 2.45 6.52
N PHE A 231 -11.63 2.56 5.36
CA PHE A 231 -11.68 1.59 4.28
C PHE A 231 -10.41 0.76 4.26
N LEU A 232 -10.56 -0.56 4.30
CA LEU A 232 -9.50 -1.55 4.35
C LEU A 232 -9.74 -2.64 3.30
N GLU A 233 -8.69 -3.34 2.91
CA GLU A 233 -8.79 -4.58 2.14
C GLU A 233 -8.61 -5.81 3.04
N THR A 234 -9.00 -6.99 2.54
CA THR A 234 -8.95 -8.22 3.34
C THR A 234 -7.55 -8.71 3.70
N ASP A 235 -6.49 -8.16 3.10
CA ASP A 235 -5.08 -8.38 3.41
C ASP A 235 -4.39 -7.13 4.02
N THR A 236 -5.18 -6.17 4.50
CA THR A 236 -4.73 -5.02 5.30
C THR A 236 -4.92 -5.32 6.79
N TYR A 237 -3.85 -5.18 7.57
CA TYR A 237 -3.89 -5.27 9.03
C TYR A 237 -4.06 -3.88 9.64
N LEU A 238 -5.02 -3.71 10.55
CA LEU A 238 -5.23 -2.48 11.32
C LEU A 238 -4.77 -2.69 12.76
N VAL A 239 -3.77 -1.91 13.19
CA VAL A 239 -3.34 -1.85 14.60
C VAL A 239 -4.36 -1.01 15.37
N TRP A 240 -5.43 -1.66 15.80
CA TRP A 240 -6.63 -1.02 16.36
C TRP A 240 -6.33 -0.09 17.54
N SER A 241 -5.48 -0.54 18.46
CA SER A 241 -5.03 0.20 19.65
C SER A 241 -4.34 1.53 19.30
N ASN A 242 -3.48 1.53 18.28
CA ASN A 242 -2.84 2.74 17.76
C ASN A 242 -3.85 3.65 17.08
N PHE A 243 -4.75 3.06 16.29
CA PHE A 243 -5.74 3.80 15.52
C PHE A 243 -6.68 4.61 16.41
N LEU A 244 -7.24 4.00 17.47
CA LEU A 244 -8.09 4.68 18.45
C LEU A 244 -7.38 5.89 19.08
N GLN A 245 -6.14 5.71 19.54
CA GLN A 245 -5.34 6.80 20.13
C GLN A 245 -5.01 7.92 19.12
N TRP A 246 -4.92 7.58 17.83
CA TRP A 246 -4.61 8.54 16.79
C TRP A 246 -5.84 9.38 16.41
N VAL A 247 -6.99 8.75 16.16
CA VAL A 247 -8.20 9.47 15.74
C VAL A 247 -8.75 10.41 16.81
N ASP A 248 -8.47 10.14 18.10
CA ASP A 248 -8.78 11.05 19.21
C ASP A 248 -8.05 12.40 19.13
N LYS A 249 -6.95 12.47 18.36
CA LYS A 249 -6.19 13.70 18.14
C LYS A 249 -6.68 14.49 16.92
N LEU A 250 -7.57 13.91 16.12
CA LEU A 250 -8.03 14.47 14.86
C LEU A 250 -9.40 15.15 15.02
N ASP A 251 -9.65 16.16 14.19
CA ASP A 251 -10.92 16.90 14.17
C ASP A 251 -11.82 16.39 13.04
N ALA A 252 -12.73 15.47 13.37
CA ALA A 252 -13.68 14.89 12.43
C ALA A 252 -14.68 15.91 11.84
N SER A 253 -14.76 17.13 12.37
CA SER A 253 -15.60 18.21 11.80
C SER A 253 -14.99 18.85 10.56
N LYS A 254 -13.70 18.62 10.30
CA LYS A 254 -13.02 19.04 9.08
C LYS A 254 -13.22 17.99 7.99
N SER A 255 -13.40 18.42 6.75
CA SER A 255 -13.49 17.53 5.59
C SER A 255 -12.11 16.95 5.25
N LEU A 256 -11.80 15.78 5.81
CA LEU A 256 -10.51 15.11 5.71
C LEU A 256 -10.63 13.83 4.90
N TYR A 257 -9.68 13.64 3.98
CA TYR A 257 -9.43 12.39 3.25
C TYR A 257 -7.98 12.00 3.48
N ILE A 258 -7.75 10.94 4.25
CA ILE A 258 -6.45 10.59 4.83
C ILE A 258 -6.01 9.21 4.36
N GLY A 259 -4.74 9.04 3.99
CA GLY A 259 -4.15 7.72 3.74
C GLY A 259 -2.68 7.79 3.31
N SER A 260 -2.12 6.66 2.88
CA SER A 260 -0.76 6.63 2.34
C SER A 260 -0.72 7.30 0.96
N PRO A 261 0.02 8.40 0.75
CA PRO A 261 0.01 9.11 -0.51
C PRO A 261 0.69 8.30 -1.62
N ALA A 262 0.02 8.19 -2.75
CA ALA A 262 0.53 7.71 -4.03
C ALA A 262 0.24 8.76 -5.12
N ALA A 263 0.88 8.60 -6.29
CA ALA A 263 0.79 9.58 -7.38
C ALA A 263 0.52 8.92 -8.72
N LEU A 264 -0.42 9.49 -9.48
CA LEU A 264 -0.70 9.12 -10.87
C LEU A 264 -0.66 10.42 -11.70
N GLY A 265 0.46 10.63 -12.40
CA GLY A 265 0.76 11.93 -12.99
C GLY A 265 0.86 13.01 -11.90
N SER A 266 0.03 14.05 -11.98
CA SER A 266 -0.04 15.11 -10.97
C SER A 266 -1.07 14.86 -9.87
N GLN A 267 -1.89 13.81 -9.96
CA GLN A 267 -2.90 13.51 -8.96
C GLN A 267 -2.26 12.79 -7.77
N ILE A 268 -2.39 13.37 -6.57
CA ILE A 268 -2.06 12.70 -5.31
C ILE A 268 -3.32 12.04 -4.74
N PHE A 269 -3.22 10.78 -4.35
CA PHE A 269 -4.34 9.99 -3.84
C PHE A 269 -3.90 9.12 -2.66
N ALA A 270 -4.85 8.70 -1.82
CA ALA A 270 -4.58 7.68 -0.81
C ALA A 270 -4.60 6.31 -1.48
N HIS A 271 -3.51 5.55 -1.33
CA HIS A 271 -3.38 4.21 -1.88
C HIS A 271 -4.41 3.26 -1.25
N GLY A 272 -5.28 2.66 -2.07
CA GLY A 272 -6.43 1.87 -1.63
C GLY A 272 -6.07 0.70 -0.69
N GLY A 273 -5.08 -0.11 -1.08
CA GLY A 273 -4.66 -1.28 -0.31
C GLY A 273 -4.05 -0.94 1.05
N SER A 274 -3.33 0.18 1.16
CA SER A 274 -2.80 0.66 2.45
C SER A 274 -3.89 1.02 3.47
N GLY A 275 -5.12 1.15 2.99
CA GLY A 275 -6.23 1.70 3.73
C GLY A 275 -6.28 3.23 3.63
N PHE A 276 -7.50 3.75 3.68
CA PHE A 276 -7.78 5.18 3.67
C PHE A 276 -8.97 5.48 4.56
N MET A 277 -9.12 6.73 4.98
CA MET A 277 -10.25 7.15 5.80
C MET A 277 -10.77 8.52 5.41
N LEU A 278 -12.08 8.70 5.61
CA LEU A 278 -12.75 9.98 5.47
C LEU A 278 -13.42 10.36 6.80
N SER A 279 -13.39 11.64 7.12
CA SER A 279 -14.23 12.16 8.20
C SER A 279 -15.70 12.16 7.79
N GLY A 280 -16.60 12.14 8.76
CA GLY A 280 -18.03 12.29 8.51
C GLY A 280 -18.36 13.60 7.82
N ALA A 281 -17.64 14.69 8.13
CA ALA A 281 -17.74 15.95 7.41
C ALA A 281 -17.37 15.81 5.93
N ALA A 282 -16.31 15.07 5.59
CA ALA A 282 -15.93 14.83 4.20
C ALA A 282 -16.98 14.01 3.44
N MET A 283 -17.52 12.97 4.08
CA MET A 283 -18.57 12.13 3.49
C MET A 283 -19.84 12.94 3.21
N HIS A 284 -20.31 13.71 4.20
CA HIS A 284 -21.47 14.58 4.05
C HIS A 284 -21.24 15.68 2.99
N ASP A 285 -20.07 16.32 2.99
CA ASP A 285 -19.73 17.37 2.03
C ASP A 285 -19.59 16.87 0.59
N PHE A 286 -19.17 15.63 0.41
CA PHE A 286 -19.05 15.00 -0.90
C PHE A 286 -20.38 14.45 -1.39
N ILE A 287 -21.05 13.61 -0.62
CA ILE A 287 -22.25 12.90 -1.06
C ILE A 287 -23.47 13.82 -0.98
N GLY A 288 -23.66 14.52 0.14
CA GLY A 288 -24.83 15.37 0.38
C GLY A 288 -24.92 16.62 -0.51
N ARG A 289 -23.84 17.01 -1.20
CA ARG A 289 -23.80 18.21 -2.07
C ARG A 289 -23.79 17.91 -3.57
N ASN A 290 -23.62 16.66 -3.98
CA ASN A 290 -23.46 16.29 -5.38
C ASN A 290 -24.61 15.40 -5.87
N PRO A 291 -25.14 15.59 -7.09
CA PRO A 291 -26.15 14.69 -7.66
C PRO A 291 -25.56 13.28 -7.88
N GLU A 292 -25.82 12.37 -6.95
CA GLU A 292 -25.18 11.06 -6.85
C GLU A 292 -25.22 10.25 -8.15
N MET A 293 -26.40 10.07 -8.74
CA MET A 293 -26.54 9.28 -9.98
C MET A 293 -25.68 9.82 -11.12
N LYS A 294 -25.62 11.15 -11.27
CA LYS A 294 -24.79 11.78 -12.30
C LYS A 294 -23.29 11.59 -12.00
N MET A 295 -22.91 11.64 -10.73
CA MET A 295 -21.54 11.42 -10.30
C MET A 295 -21.08 9.97 -10.53
N LEU A 296 -21.95 8.99 -10.25
CA LEU A 296 -21.72 7.58 -10.55
C LEU A 296 -21.58 7.33 -12.06
N ASP A 297 -22.49 7.88 -12.88
CA ASP A 297 -22.40 7.75 -14.34
C ASP A 297 -21.10 8.34 -14.90
N GLU A 298 -20.71 9.52 -14.41
CA GLU A 298 -19.44 10.17 -14.79
C GLU A 298 -18.22 9.35 -14.35
N PHE A 299 -18.25 8.77 -13.14
CA PHE A 299 -17.18 7.93 -12.63
C PHE A 299 -17.03 6.65 -13.45
N ASP A 300 -18.11 5.90 -13.64
CA ASP A 300 -18.11 4.64 -14.40
C ASP A 300 -17.62 4.85 -15.85
N ALA A 301 -17.99 5.98 -16.46
CA ALA A 301 -17.59 6.32 -17.82
C ALA A 301 -16.10 6.69 -17.95
N THR A 302 -15.48 7.21 -16.89
CA THR A 302 -14.10 7.75 -16.93
C THR A 302 -13.06 6.83 -16.30
N VAL A 303 -13.43 6.08 -15.25
CA VAL A 303 -12.53 5.16 -14.55
C VAL A 303 -12.04 4.02 -15.45
N LYS A 304 -12.81 3.70 -16.50
CA LYS A 304 -12.43 2.69 -17.50
C LYS A 304 -11.06 2.98 -18.12
N ASP A 305 -10.72 4.26 -18.33
CA ASP A 305 -9.49 4.72 -18.98
C ASP A 305 -8.35 4.93 -17.97
N SER A 306 -8.54 4.48 -16.73
CA SER A 306 -7.56 4.55 -15.65
C SER A 306 -7.12 3.16 -15.19
N CYS A 307 -5.89 3.09 -14.70
CA CYS A 307 -5.38 1.92 -14.00
C CYS A 307 -6.05 1.72 -12.63
N CYS A 308 -6.53 2.81 -12.02
CA CYS A 308 -6.54 2.90 -10.56
C CYS A 308 -7.81 3.63 -10.05
N GLY A 309 -8.67 2.90 -9.36
CA GLY A 309 -9.95 3.41 -8.84
C GLY A 309 -9.80 4.40 -7.68
N ASP A 310 -8.79 4.21 -6.83
CA ASP A 310 -8.40 5.11 -5.74
C ASP A 310 -7.90 6.48 -6.25
N ALA A 311 -7.10 6.49 -7.31
CA ALA A 311 -6.68 7.71 -7.99
C ALA A 311 -7.88 8.48 -8.57
N HIS A 312 -8.84 7.76 -9.18
CA HIS A 312 -10.06 8.35 -9.68
C HIS A 312 -10.98 8.87 -8.56
N LEU A 313 -11.07 8.14 -7.43
CA LEU A 313 -11.80 8.60 -6.26
C LEU A 313 -11.25 9.93 -5.72
N ALA A 314 -9.93 10.02 -5.56
CA ALA A 314 -9.27 11.25 -5.10
C ALA A 314 -9.53 12.43 -6.03
N LYS A 315 -9.46 12.19 -7.36
CA LYS A 315 -9.80 13.20 -8.36
C LYS A 315 -11.24 13.69 -8.18
N PHE A 316 -12.21 12.80 -7.99
CA PHE A 316 -13.61 13.18 -7.80
C PHE A 316 -13.82 13.96 -6.49
N LEU A 317 -13.21 13.54 -5.38
CA LEU A 317 -13.25 14.25 -4.11
C LEU A 317 -12.72 15.69 -4.24
N GLU A 318 -11.62 15.86 -4.98
CA GLU A 318 -11.00 17.17 -5.22
C GLU A 318 -11.84 18.03 -6.18
N GLU A 319 -12.25 17.49 -7.33
CA GLU A 319 -12.98 18.25 -8.36
C GLU A 319 -14.40 18.63 -7.94
N LYS A 320 -15.09 17.77 -7.19
CA LYS A 320 -16.50 17.99 -6.80
C LYS A 320 -16.65 18.74 -5.48
N SER A 321 -15.71 18.55 -4.54
CA SER A 321 -15.85 19.09 -3.18
C SER A 321 -14.57 19.75 -2.63
N GLY A 322 -13.49 19.83 -3.40
CA GLY A 322 -12.23 20.45 -2.97
C GLY A 322 -11.49 19.66 -1.88
N ILE A 323 -11.88 18.41 -1.64
CA ILE A 323 -11.29 17.55 -0.61
C ILE A 323 -10.02 16.93 -1.17
N LYS A 324 -8.86 17.34 -0.64
CA LYS A 324 -7.55 16.85 -1.07
C LYS A 324 -7.05 15.74 -0.16
N THR A 325 -6.27 14.83 -0.73
CA THR A 325 -5.57 13.80 0.01
C THR A 325 -4.62 14.41 1.03
N THR A 326 -4.77 13.99 2.28
CA THR A 326 -3.85 14.26 3.39
C THR A 326 -2.99 13.02 3.62
N GLY A 327 -1.68 13.18 3.48
CA GLY A 327 -0.74 12.07 3.61
C GLY A 327 -0.55 11.65 5.08
N ALA A 328 -0.65 10.34 5.33
CA ALA A 328 -0.43 9.72 6.64
C ALA A 328 0.66 8.64 6.62
N TRP A 329 1.54 8.64 5.62
CA TRP A 329 2.73 7.78 5.59
C TRP A 329 3.83 8.33 6.53
N PRO A 330 4.48 7.49 7.35
CA PRO A 330 4.52 6.03 7.29
C PRO A 330 3.46 5.29 8.13
N MET A 331 2.65 6.00 8.92
CA MET A 331 1.76 5.38 9.89
C MET A 331 0.71 4.51 9.18
N ILE A 332 0.12 5.01 8.10
CA ILE A 332 -0.60 4.22 7.09
C ILE A 332 0.41 3.89 5.99
N ASN A 333 0.61 2.61 5.68
CA ASN A 333 1.58 2.18 4.67
C ASN A 333 1.14 0.91 3.91
N GLY A 334 1.76 0.68 2.77
CA GLY A 334 1.48 -0.46 1.86
C GLY A 334 2.38 -1.67 2.09
N GLU A 335 3.20 -1.66 3.12
CA GLU A 335 4.20 -2.70 3.36
C GLU A 335 3.71 -3.69 4.42
N LYS A 336 4.28 -4.91 4.40
CA LYS A 336 4.09 -5.89 5.47
C LYS A 336 5.34 -5.94 6.37
N PRO A 337 5.29 -6.56 7.57
CA PRO A 337 6.39 -6.50 8.53
C PRO A 337 7.80 -6.76 7.97
N ILE A 338 7.92 -7.69 7.02
CA ILE A 338 9.22 -8.09 6.44
C ILE A 338 9.73 -7.14 5.35
N THR A 339 8.87 -6.27 4.80
CA THR A 339 9.21 -5.32 3.73
C THR A 339 9.23 -3.86 4.20
N LEU A 340 8.77 -3.57 5.43
CA LEU A 340 8.83 -2.24 6.04
C LEU A 340 10.27 -1.69 6.04
N PRO A 341 10.49 -0.44 5.59
CA PRO A 341 11.81 0.20 5.58
C PRO A 341 12.18 0.69 6.99
N PHE A 342 12.77 -0.18 7.80
CA PHE A 342 13.28 0.18 9.13
C PHE A 342 14.53 1.04 9.03
N GLY A 343 14.65 2.04 9.90
CA GLY A 343 15.77 2.97 9.90
C GLY A 343 15.36 4.38 10.34
N PRO A 344 16.22 5.38 10.09
CA PRO A 344 16.06 6.73 10.65
C PRO A 344 14.73 7.44 10.35
N THR A 345 14.01 7.05 9.30
CA THR A 345 12.79 7.75 8.85
C THR A 345 11.53 7.32 9.59
N HIS A 346 11.44 6.07 10.06
CA HIS A 346 10.18 5.50 10.60
C HIS A 346 10.32 4.91 11.99
N TRP A 347 11.53 4.75 12.50
CA TRP A 347 11.84 3.95 13.68
C TRP A 347 10.90 4.20 14.87
N CYS A 348 10.63 5.48 15.17
CA CYS A 348 9.80 5.91 16.28
C CYS A 348 8.40 6.39 15.88
N SER A 349 7.95 6.08 14.66
CA SER A 349 6.56 6.32 14.25
C SER A 349 5.65 5.17 14.71
N PRO A 350 4.38 5.46 15.04
CA PRO A 350 3.39 4.42 15.28
C PRO A 350 2.90 3.82 13.96
N VAL A 351 2.53 2.53 13.97
CA VAL A 351 1.96 1.84 12.81
C VAL A 351 0.45 1.78 12.94
N MET A 352 -0.28 2.29 11.96
CA MET A 352 -1.75 2.19 11.88
C MET A 352 -2.13 1.01 11.02
N THR A 353 -1.60 0.95 9.79
CA THR A 353 -1.90 -0.13 8.86
C THR A 353 -0.65 -0.73 8.24
N MET A 354 -0.77 -1.99 7.84
CA MET A 354 0.17 -2.71 6.98
C MET A 354 -0.64 -3.46 5.93
N HIS A 355 -0.11 -3.69 4.74
CA HIS A 355 -0.84 -4.29 3.63
C HIS A 355 -0.05 -5.45 3.00
N HIS A 356 -0.71 -6.21 2.11
CA HIS A 356 -0.19 -7.44 1.51
C HIS A 356 0.12 -8.57 2.51
N LEU A 357 -0.57 -8.58 3.66
CA LEU A 357 -0.42 -9.67 4.62
C LEU A 357 -1.22 -10.88 4.15
N THR A 358 -0.54 -12.02 4.09
CA THR A 358 -1.23 -13.31 3.97
C THR A 358 -2.12 -13.54 5.20
N PRO A 359 -3.15 -14.41 5.08
CA PRO A 359 -3.96 -14.83 6.23
C PRO A 359 -3.12 -15.32 7.44
N GLU A 360 -2.02 -16.03 7.17
CA GLU A 360 -1.09 -16.48 8.21
C GLU A 360 -0.36 -15.32 8.89
N GLU A 361 0.13 -14.34 8.11
CA GLU A 361 0.79 -13.16 8.65
C GLU A 361 -0.19 -12.29 9.47
N VAL A 362 -1.44 -12.13 9.02
CA VAL A 362 -2.51 -11.46 9.81
C VAL A 362 -2.75 -12.18 11.13
N SER A 363 -2.88 -13.51 11.12
CA SER A 363 -3.07 -14.29 12.35
C SER A 363 -1.87 -14.18 13.29
N THR A 364 -0.66 -14.22 12.74
CA THR A 364 0.59 -14.11 13.52
C THR A 364 0.70 -12.74 14.19
N PHE A 365 0.41 -11.66 13.45
CA PHE A 365 0.45 -10.32 14.00
C PHE A 365 -0.65 -10.09 15.05
N TRP A 366 -1.85 -10.63 14.83
CA TRP A 366 -2.90 -10.61 15.85
C TRP A 366 -2.49 -11.32 17.13
N GLN A 367 -1.94 -12.54 17.02
CA GLN A 367 -1.45 -13.28 18.19
C GLN A 367 -0.35 -12.51 18.94
N TYR A 368 0.49 -11.78 18.21
CA TYR A 368 1.47 -10.87 18.80
C TYR A 368 0.81 -9.78 19.64
N GLU A 369 -0.18 -9.05 19.11
CA GLU A 369 -0.93 -8.05 19.89
C GLU A 369 -1.59 -8.67 21.13
N GLN A 370 -2.16 -9.87 21.01
CA GLN A 370 -2.77 -10.57 22.15
C GLN A 370 -1.77 -10.97 23.23
N GLN A 371 -0.48 -11.08 22.92
CA GLN A 371 0.57 -11.41 23.89
C GLN A 371 1.35 -10.18 24.34
N ARG A 372 1.17 -9.04 23.66
CA ARG A 372 1.85 -7.79 23.94
C ARG A 372 1.61 -7.36 25.40
N PRO A 373 2.67 -7.16 26.21
CA PRO A 373 2.49 -6.75 27.61
C PRO A 373 1.94 -5.33 27.78
N LYS A 374 2.34 -4.41 26.88
CA LYS A 374 2.05 -2.97 26.93
C LYS A 374 0.96 -2.58 25.94
N ILE A 375 -0.15 -3.32 25.92
CA ILE A 375 -1.19 -3.19 24.90
C ILE A 375 -1.81 -1.79 24.81
N ASP A 376 -1.73 -1.01 25.89
CA ASP A 376 -2.17 0.38 26.03
C ASP A 376 -1.16 1.42 25.54
N GLU A 377 0.10 1.05 25.30
CA GLU A 377 1.11 1.91 24.68
C GLU A 377 1.04 1.81 23.15
N LEU A 378 1.56 2.80 22.42
CA LEU A 378 1.64 2.72 20.96
C LEU A 378 2.59 1.62 20.51
N LEU A 379 2.19 0.85 19.51
CA LEU A 379 3.04 -0.10 18.79
C LEU A 379 3.83 0.66 17.72
N LEU A 380 5.15 0.71 17.87
CA LEU A 380 6.06 1.45 16.97
C LEU A 380 6.74 0.52 15.96
N PHE A 381 7.28 1.10 14.87
CA PHE A 381 8.11 0.36 13.91
C PHE A 381 9.30 -0.36 14.59
N GLU A 382 9.93 0.28 15.58
CA GLU A 382 10.96 -0.32 16.43
C GLU A 382 10.55 -1.71 16.95
N GLU A 383 9.32 -1.82 17.45
CA GLU A 383 8.82 -3.04 18.08
C GLU A 383 8.52 -4.10 17.02
N ILE A 384 7.96 -3.72 15.86
CA ILE A 384 7.77 -4.65 14.74
C ILE A 384 9.12 -5.22 14.29
N PHE A 385 10.15 -4.39 14.19
CA PHE A 385 11.49 -4.86 13.84
C PHE A 385 11.99 -5.92 14.81
N GLU A 386 11.91 -5.64 16.11
CA GLU A 386 12.40 -6.53 17.18
C GLU A 386 11.81 -7.93 17.10
N PHE A 387 10.50 -8.02 16.84
CA PHE A 387 9.80 -9.31 16.85
C PHE A 387 9.80 -10.02 15.50
N PHE A 388 9.56 -9.31 14.41
CA PHE A 388 9.31 -9.95 13.10
C PHE A 388 10.56 -10.03 12.22
N VAL A 389 11.54 -9.14 12.41
CA VAL A 389 12.66 -8.97 11.47
C VAL A 389 14.00 -9.33 12.10
N GLU A 390 14.34 -8.74 13.25
CA GLU A 390 15.63 -8.89 13.91
C GLU A 390 16.06 -10.36 14.11
N PRO A 391 15.20 -11.29 14.56
CA PRO A 391 15.59 -12.68 14.78
C PRO A 391 15.95 -13.42 13.48
N ASN A 392 15.43 -12.93 12.36
CA ASN A 392 15.59 -13.54 11.06
C ASN A 392 16.73 -12.91 10.26
N LEU A 393 17.19 -11.70 10.56
CA LEU A 393 18.26 -11.06 9.81
C LEU A 393 19.55 -11.91 9.76
N LYS A 394 20.18 -11.93 8.58
CA LYS A 394 21.46 -12.60 8.32
C LYS A 394 22.43 -11.62 7.64
N PRO A 395 23.75 -11.75 7.87
CA PRO A 395 24.73 -10.90 7.19
C PRO A 395 24.65 -10.99 5.67
N GLU A 396 24.40 -12.20 5.15
CA GLU A 396 24.32 -12.50 3.72
C GLU A 396 23.28 -13.61 3.49
N ARG A 397 22.62 -13.57 2.33
CA ARG A 397 21.69 -14.59 1.86
C ARG A 397 21.82 -14.78 0.35
N GLU A 398 21.76 -16.04 -0.07
CA GLU A 398 21.57 -16.43 -1.46
C GLU A 398 20.07 -16.64 -1.75
N ASP A 399 19.68 -16.53 -3.03
CA ASP A 399 18.31 -16.64 -3.52
C ASP A 399 17.34 -15.74 -2.75
N TRP A 400 17.80 -14.52 -2.45
CA TRP A 400 17.11 -13.61 -1.55
C TRP A 400 17.24 -12.15 -1.98
N ASP A 401 16.11 -11.46 -2.05
CA ASP A 401 16.01 -10.02 -2.30
C ASP A 401 15.60 -9.31 -1.01
N ASN A 402 16.51 -8.51 -0.46
CA ASN A 402 16.23 -7.66 0.71
C ASN A 402 15.56 -6.32 0.33
N LEU A 403 15.14 -6.16 -0.93
CA LEU A 403 14.43 -4.99 -1.45
C LEU A 403 15.26 -3.70 -1.34
N SER A 404 16.56 -3.81 -1.60
CA SER A 404 17.46 -2.67 -1.63
C SER A 404 17.29 -1.89 -2.94
N LYS A 405 16.53 -0.80 -2.90
CA LYS A 405 16.07 -0.07 -4.11
C LYS A 405 16.19 1.46 -4.00
N ASP A 406 16.86 1.98 -2.96
CA ASP A 406 16.99 3.43 -2.78
C ASP A 406 17.93 4.04 -3.83
N GLN A 407 18.94 3.26 -4.24
CA GLN A 407 19.76 3.52 -5.42
C GLN A 407 20.06 2.21 -6.13
N VAL A 408 19.78 2.16 -7.43
CA VAL A 408 20.03 1.01 -8.30
C VAL A 408 21.06 1.41 -9.36
N ILE A 409 22.11 0.61 -9.49
CA ILE A 409 23.18 0.75 -10.48
C ILE A 409 23.10 -0.44 -11.42
N GLU A 410 22.80 -0.16 -12.68
CA GLU A 410 22.76 -1.17 -13.74
C GLU A 410 23.97 -1.03 -14.67
N SER A 411 24.26 -2.08 -15.43
CA SER A 411 25.21 -1.99 -16.54
C SER A 411 24.80 -0.89 -17.52
N PRO A 412 25.71 -0.01 -17.96
CA PRO A 412 25.43 0.98 -18.99
C PRO A 412 24.85 0.31 -20.24
N LYS A 413 23.73 0.82 -20.75
CA LYS A 413 23.18 0.37 -22.03
C LYS A 413 24.06 0.92 -23.16
N PRO A 414 24.33 0.13 -24.23
CA PRO A 414 24.99 0.67 -25.42
C PRO A 414 24.20 1.86 -25.94
N THR A 415 24.86 2.99 -26.20
CA THR A 415 24.23 4.15 -26.85
C THR A 415 24.33 3.98 -28.37
N ASP A 416 23.32 4.46 -29.11
CA ASP A 416 23.31 4.38 -30.59
C ASP A 416 24.52 5.07 -31.24
N ASP A 417 25.17 5.97 -30.51
CA ASP A 417 26.32 6.77 -30.96
C ASP A 417 27.67 6.34 -30.34
N ASP A 418 27.72 5.22 -29.60
CA ASP A 418 28.90 4.72 -28.85
C ASP A 418 29.57 5.77 -27.93
N GLN A 419 28.88 6.88 -27.63
CA GLN A 419 29.40 7.92 -26.74
C GLN A 419 29.12 7.52 -25.29
N PRO A 420 30.15 7.55 -24.43
CA PRO A 420 29.95 7.32 -23.00
C PRO A 420 29.12 8.46 -22.42
N ASP A 421 28.17 8.11 -21.55
CA ASP A 421 27.39 9.09 -20.79
C ASP A 421 28.35 9.93 -19.93
N PRO A 422 28.45 11.26 -20.13
CA PRO A 422 29.34 12.11 -19.37
C PRO A 422 29.06 12.07 -17.86
N GLU A 423 27.80 11.91 -17.45
CA GLU A 423 27.43 11.78 -16.04
C GLU A 423 27.98 10.47 -15.47
N TRP A 424 27.91 9.38 -16.23
CA TRP A 424 28.49 8.11 -15.86
C TRP A 424 30.01 8.22 -15.67
N GLU A 425 30.71 8.96 -16.52
CA GLU A 425 32.17 9.11 -16.45
C GLU A 425 32.67 9.89 -15.23
N GLU A 426 31.84 10.75 -14.64
CA GLU A 426 32.20 11.49 -13.43
C GLU A 426 31.97 10.69 -12.13
N LYS A 427 31.26 9.54 -12.20
CA LYS A 427 30.94 8.74 -11.02
C LYS A 427 32.19 8.13 -10.37
N PRO A 428 32.21 7.98 -9.03
CA PRO A 428 33.26 7.27 -8.33
C PRO A 428 33.44 5.85 -8.87
N MET A 429 34.68 5.35 -8.86
CA MET A 429 35.01 4.01 -9.36
C MET A 429 34.19 2.90 -8.67
N ALA A 430 33.90 3.05 -7.37
CA ALA A 430 33.08 2.09 -6.64
C ALA A 430 31.65 2.01 -7.19
N GLU A 431 31.06 3.14 -7.58
CA GLU A 431 29.73 3.18 -8.21
C GLU A 431 29.79 2.59 -9.62
N LYS A 432 30.78 2.99 -10.43
CA LYS A 432 30.98 2.47 -11.80
C LYS A 432 31.15 0.95 -11.86
N ASN A 433 31.65 0.33 -10.80
CA ASN A 433 31.88 -1.11 -10.74
C ASN A 433 30.78 -1.87 -9.99
N ALA A 434 29.87 -1.19 -9.29
CA ALA A 434 28.93 -1.80 -8.35
C ALA A 434 28.10 -2.94 -8.96
N PHE A 435 27.68 -2.79 -10.22
CA PHE A 435 26.84 -3.78 -10.92
C PHE A 435 27.60 -5.05 -11.35
N ARG A 436 28.94 -5.05 -11.33
CA ARG A 436 29.77 -6.13 -11.91
C ARG A 436 29.74 -7.42 -11.10
N SER A 437 29.64 -7.32 -9.78
CA SER A 437 29.65 -8.46 -8.87
C SER A 437 28.98 -8.11 -7.54
N PHE A 438 28.61 -9.15 -6.78
CA PHE A 438 28.10 -9.00 -5.42
C PHE A 438 29.11 -8.28 -4.51
N GLU A 439 30.40 -8.60 -4.66
CA GLU A 439 31.48 -8.00 -3.89
C GLU A 439 31.70 -6.52 -4.24
N ASP A 440 31.60 -6.15 -5.52
CA ASP A 440 31.67 -4.75 -5.95
C ASP A 440 30.46 -3.94 -5.45
N CYS A 441 29.26 -4.54 -5.45
CA CYS A 441 28.05 -3.94 -4.89
C CYS A 441 28.22 -3.69 -3.37
N GLY A 442 28.79 -4.66 -2.65
CA GLY A 442 29.12 -4.53 -1.23
C GLY A 442 30.16 -3.43 -0.97
N ALA A 443 31.19 -3.32 -1.82
CA ALA A 443 32.19 -2.25 -1.73
C ALA A 443 31.57 -0.86 -1.96
N PHE A 444 30.63 -0.75 -2.91
CA PHE A 444 29.87 0.47 -3.13
C PHE A 444 29.00 0.83 -1.92
N CYS A 445 28.22 -0.11 -1.38
CA CYS A 445 27.45 0.11 -0.16
C CYS A 445 28.35 0.54 1.02
N ALA A 446 29.51 -0.09 1.20
CA ALA A 446 30.45 0.28 2.25
C ALA A 446 30.97 1.72 2.10
N SER A 447 31.12 2.21 0.86
CA SER A 447 31.54 3.59 0.57
C SER A 447 30.47 4.64 0.91
N GLN A 448 29.19 4.24 0.97
CA GLN A 448 28.10 5.12 1.39
C GLN A 448 27.93 5.03 2.91
N PRO A 449 28.00 6.15 3.67
CA PRO A 449 27.95 6.12 5.13
C PRO A 449 26.59 5.68 5.69
N ASP A 450 25.52 5.88 4.92
CA ASP A 450 24.13 5.61 5.30
C ASP A 450 23.58 4.30 4.69
N CYS A 451 24.40 3.50 3.98
CA CYS A 451 23.94 2.22 3.44
C CYS A 451 23.83 1.14 4.54
N PHE A 452 22.62 0.62 4.75
CA PHE A 452 22.38 -0.48 5.69
C PHE A 452 22.38 -1.85 5.03
N GLN A 453 22.05 -1.94 3.75
CA GLN A 453 21.95 -3.21 3.04
C GLN A 453 22.05 -3.03 1.53
N TYR A 454 22.36 -4.12 0.84
CA TYR A 454 22.50 -4.17 -0.62
C TYR A 454 22.03 -5.51 -1.19
N VAL A 455 21.74 -5.51 -2.48
CA VAL A 455 21.38 -6.69 -3.28
C VAL A 455 22.08 -6.62 -4.63
N HIS A 456 22.55 -7.76 -5.11
CA HIS A 456 23.09 -7.93 -6.46
C HIS A 456 22.32 -9.05 -7.16
N HIS A 457 21.94 -8.81 -8.41
CA HIS A 457 21.35 -9.80 -9.29
C HIS A 457 21.68 -9.46 -10.75
N GLY A 458 22.08 -10.46 -11.53
CA GLY A 458 22.49 -10.25 -12.93
C GLY A 458 23.57 -9.18 -13.07
N SER A 459 23.25 -8.09 -13.76
CA SER A 459 24.10 -6.90 -13.93
C SER A 459 23.53 -5.67 -13.23
N SER A 460 22.94 -5.86 -12.04
CA SER A 460 22.33 -4.83 -11.23
C SER A 460 22.80 -4.91 -9.78
N CYS A 461 23.05 -3.75 -9.19
CA CYS A 461 23.34 -3.56 -7.77
C CYS A 461 22.33 -2.56 -7.19
N GLY A 462 21.58 -2.97 -6.17
CA GLY A 462 20.70 -2.11 -5.39
C GLY A 462 21.25 -1.89 -3.99
N ILE A 463 21.21 -0.65 -3.48
CA ILE A 463 21.54 -0.32 -2.09
C ILE A 463 20.38 0.40 -1.40
N SER A 464 20.29 0.30 -0.07
CA SER A 464 19.28 1.01 0.73
C SER A 464 19.84 1.63 2.01
N LYS A 465 19.24 2.77 2.36
CA LYS A 465 19.41 3.56 3.60
C LYS A 465 18.44 3.15 4.71
N SER A 466 17.65 2.13 4.44
CA SER A 466 16.82 1.39 5.39
C SER A 466 17.21 -0.08 5.35
N PHE A 467 16.84 -0.85 6.37
CA PHE A 467 17.02 -2.29 6.41
C PHE A 467 15.67 -3.00 6.45
N LYS A 468 15.56 -4.08 5.70
CA LYS A 468 14.35 -4.89 5.52
C LYS A 468 14.74 -6.35 5.60
N LEU A 469 13.80 -7.24 5.93
CA LEU A 469 14.06 -8.66 5.78
C LEU A 469 14.00 -9.07 4.31
N GLY A 470 13.00 -8.56 3.58
CA GLY A 470 12.74 -8.90 2.18
C GLY A 470 12.18 -10.30 2.01
N GLN A 471 12.44 -10.92 0.85
CA GLN A 471 11.82 -12.17 0.45
C GLN A 471 12.73 -13.08 -0.36
N LYS A 472 12.38 -14.37 -0.37
CA LYS A 472 13.05 -15.36 -1.20
C LYS A 472 12.78 -15.06 -2.68
N GLN A 473 13.84 -15.09 -3.48
CA GLN A 473 13.74 -15.01 -4.94
C GLN A 473 14.44 -16.23 -5.54
N PRO A 474 13.71 -17.20 -6.10
CA PRO A 474 14.33 -18.35 -6.73
C PRO A 474 15.12 -17.92 -7.97
N GLU A 475 16.15 -18.69 -8.29
CA GLU A 475 16.91 -18.52 -9.53
C GLU A 475 15.98 -18.56 -10.76
N LYS A 476 15.99 -17.50 -11.57
CA LYS A 476 15.27 -17.43 -12.85
C LYS A 476 16.29 -17.20 -13.95
N ASN A 477 16.27 -18.01 -15.01
CA ASN A 477 17.15 -17.90 -16.18
C ASN A 477 18.67 -17.88 -15.86
N GLY A 478 19.10 -18.53 -14.79
CA GLY A 478 20.52 -18.53 -14.37
C GLY A 478 20.94 -17.31 -13.54
N GLU A 479 20.02 -16.38 -13.28
CA GLU A 479 20.28 -15.20 -12.46
C GLU A 479 19.90 -15.48 -11.01
N LYS A 480 20.89 -15.33 -10.13
CA LYS A 480 20.72 -15.48 -8.68
C LYS A 480 20.66 -14.14 -8.00
N TRP A 481 19.78 -14.06 -7.01
CA TRP A 481 19.71 -12.93 -6.10
C TRP A 481 20.66 -13.18 -4.93
N ARG A 482 21.59 -12.27 -4.66
CA ARG A 482 22.41 -12.29 -3.45
C ARG A 482 22.24 -10.97 -2.73
N SER A 483 21.91 -11.02 -1.45
CA SER A 483 21.70 -9.83 -0.64
C SER A 483 22.48 -9.90 0.66
N ALA A 484 22.85 -8.74 1.18
CA ALA A 484 23.55 -8.63 2.45
C ALA A 484 23.15 -7.38 3.22
N SER A 485 23.27 -7.50 4.53
CA SER A 485 22.95 -6.45 5.50
C SER A 485 24.21 -6.09 6.28
N ASN A 486 24.47 -4.79 6.43
CA ASN A 486 25.55 -4.29 7.26
C ASN A 486 25.16 -4.42 8.74
N MET A 487 25.36 -5.62 9.29
CA MET A 487 24.95 -5.97 10.65
C MET A 487 25.58 -5.07 11.71
N THR A 488 26.79 -4.55 11.48
CA THR A 488 27.42 -3.58 12.39
C THR A 488 26.62 -2.28 12.43
N ARG A 489 26.31 -1.68 11.27
CA ARG A 489 25.53 -0.44 11.21
C ARG A 489 24.11 -0.63 11.75
N ILE A 490 23.45 -1.75 11.43
CA ILE A 490 22.11 -2.06 11.95
C ILE A 490 22.16 -2.16 13.47
N ARG A 491 23.14 -2.89 14.04
CA ARG A 491 23.29 -2.99 15.50
C ARG A 491 23.57 -1.63 16.14
N GLU A 492 24.51 -0.86 15.60
CA GLU A 492 24.83 0.48 16.11
C GLU A 492 23.60 1.39 16.08
N PHE A 493 22.81 1.35 15.00
CA PHE A 493 21.57 2.11 14.88
C PHE A 493 20.53 1.67 15.92
N THR A 494 20.22 0.37 15.98
CA THR A 494 19.20 -0.17 16.89
C THR A 494 19.56 0.06 18.37
N GLU A 495 20.81 -0.18 18.77
CA GLU A 495 21.29 0.06 20.15
C GLU A 495 21.25 1.55 20.54
N SER A 496 21.49 2.46 19.59
CA SER A 496 21.47 3.91 19.86
C SER A 496 20.06 4.52 19.84
N HIS A 497 19.08 3.85 19.24
CA HIS A 497 17.72 4.35 19.08
C HIS A 497 16.67 3.60 19.91
N ARG A 498 17.06 2.52 20.62
CA ARG A 498 16.21 1.79 21.59
C ARG A 498 16.42 2.27 23.03
N PRO A 499 15.35 2.53 23.80
CA PRO A 499 13.97 2.69 23.36
C PRO A 499 13.76 4.04 22.67
N CYS A 500 12.75 4.14 21.81
CA CYS A 500 12.27 5.42 21.29
C CYS A 500 11.96 6.41 22.43
N LYS A 501 12.61 7.58 22.38
CA LYS A 501 12.43 8.64 23.40
C LYS A 501 11.21 9.52 23.14
N ASN A 502 10.89 9.74 21.87
CA ASN A 502 9.74 10.51 21.42
C ASN A 502 9.04 9.75 20.30
N VAL A 503 7.73 9.92 20.19
CA VAL A 503 6.92 9.33 19.12
C VAL A 503 6.79 10.33 17.98
N ASP A 504 7.09 9.87 16.78
CA ASP A 504 7.03 10.67 15.56
C ASP A 504 5.63 10.59 14.95
N TRP A 505 4.74 11.46 15.43
CA TRP A 505 3.39 11.62 14.90
C TRP A 505 3.37 12.40 13.59
N ILE A 506 2.48 12.01 12.69
CA ILE A 506 2.05 12.89 11.61
C ILE A 506 0.96 13.81 12.16
N ASN A 507 1.25 15.11 12.16
CA ASN A 507 0.29 16.14 12.53
C ASN A 507 -0.55 16.49 11.30
N ILE A 508 -1.87 16.30 11.40
CA ILE A 508 -2.88 16.53 10.36
C ILE A 508 -3.74 17.74 10.68
#